data_AF-A0AAD4YM73-F1
#
_entry.id   AF-A0AAD4YM73-F1
#
_cell.length_a   1.000
_cell.length_b   1.000
_cell.length_c   1.000
_cell.angle_alpha   90.00
_cell.angle_beta   90.00
_cell.angle_gamma   90.00
#
_symmetry.space_group_name_H-M   'P 1'
#
loop_
_entity.id
_entity.type
_entity.pdbx_description
1 polymer ?
#
loop_
_entity_poly.entity_id
_entity_poly.type
_entity_poly.pdbx_seq_one_letter_code
_entity_poly.pdbx_strand_id
1 'polypeptide(L)'
;MEVYVEDMLVKSPELADHIKNLVEAFSLLQKYNMKLNPSKCTFRVLSGRFLGYLVTQRGIEVHPNQIKAILNMKSPATTKEIQSLTGSVATLN
;
A
#
# COMPACT_ATOMS: atom_id res chain seq x y z
N MET A 1 -10.69 -8.09 -3.34
CA MET A 1 -10.22 -6.93 -4.13
C MET A 1 -10.45 -5.70 -3.28
N GLU A 2 -9.44 -4.84 -3.13
CA GLU A 2 -9.58 -3.55 -2.47
C GLU A 2 -9.60 -2.46 -3.55
N VAL A 3 -10.42 -1.43 -3.37
CA VAL A 3 -10.57 -0.33 -4.34
C VAL A 3 -10.62 0.99 -3.61
N TYR A 4 -9.87 1.97 -4.09
CA TYR A 4 -9.90 3.34 -3.62
C TYR A 4 -9.81 4.30 -4.80
N VAL A 5 -10.94 4.91 -5.16
CA VAL A 5 -11.08 5.82 -6.31
C VAL A 5 -10.51 5.20 -7.61
N GLU A 6 -9.29 5.55 -8.01
CA GLU A 6 -8.63 5.05 -9.22
C GLU A 6 -7.66 3.88 -8.96
N ASP A 7 -7.31 3.62 -7.70
CA ASP A 7 -6.35 2.60 -7.30
C ASP A 7 -7.07 1.30 -6.92
N MET A 8 -6.61 0.18 -7.49
CA MET A 8 -7.17 -1.15 -7.23
C MET A 8 -6.08 -2.14 -6.83
N LEU A 9 -6.37 -3.00 -5.86
CA LEU A 9 -5.50 -4.07 -5.40
C LEU A 9 -6.21 -5.42 -5.42
N VAL A 10 -5.63 -6.37 -6.14
CA VAL A 10 -6.05 -7.78 -6.13
C VAL A 10 -4.95 -8.58 -5.44
N LYS A 11 -5.28 -9.28 -4.36
CA LYS A 11 -4.34 -10.08 -3.54
C LYS A 11 -4.96 -11.44 -3.24
N SER A 12 -4.14 -12.48 -3.15
CA SER A 12 -4.59 -13.84 -2.83
C SER A 12 -3.44 -14.63 -2.19
N PRO A 13 -3.72 -15.56 -1.25
CA PRO A 13 -2.67 -16.41 -0.66
C PRO A 13 -2.04 -17.36 -1.67
N GLU A 14 -2.84 -17.91 -2.59
CA GLU A 14 -2.42 -18.88 -3.59
C GLU A 14 -2.44 -18.30 -5.01
N LEU A 15 -1.53 -18.78 -5.86
CA LEU A 15 -1.41 -18.31 -7.24
C LEU A 15 -2.64 -18.68 -8.09
N ALA A 16 -3.19 -19.88 -7.90
CA ALA A 16 -4.36 -20.33 -8.66
C ALA A 16 -5.58 -19.42 -8.40
N ASP A 17 -5.83 -19.12 -7.12
CA ASP A 17 -6.86 -18.17 -6.71
C ASP A 17 -6.56 -16.76 -7.23
N HIS A 18 -5.30 -16.34 -7.24
CA HIS A 18 -4.92 -15.03 -7.76
C HIS A 18 -5.30 -14.87 -9.23
N ILE A 19 -5.05 -15.88 -10.07
CA ILE A 19 -5.44 -15.87 -11.49
C ILE A 19 -6.96 -15.80 -11.63
N LYS A 20 -7.70 -16.60 -10.86
CA LYS A 20 -9.17 -16.56 -10.87
C LYS A 20 -9.71 -15.17 -10.49
N ASN A 21 -9.16 -14.58 -9.43
CA ASN A 21 -9.55 -13.25 -8.95
C ASN A 21 -9.23 -12.15 -9.97
N LEU A 22 -8.11 -12.26 -10.70
CA LEU A 22 -7.77 -11.32 -11.78
C LEU A 22 -8.76 -11.44 -12.95
N VAL A 23 -9.16 -12.65 -13.34
CA VAL A 23 -10.17 -12.87 -14.38
C VAL A 23 -11.50 -12.22 -14.00
N GLU A 24 -11.95 -12.40 -12.76
CA GLU A 24 -13.17 -11.77 -12.26
C GLU A 24 -13.07 -10.24 -12.22
N ALA A 25 -11.95 -9.71 -11.69
CA ALA A 25 -11.71 -8.27 -11.65
C ALA A 25 -11.71 -7.64 -13.05
N PHE A 26 -11.00 -8.23 -14.02
CA PHE A 26 -10.99 -7.73 -15.40
C PHE A 26 -12.36 -7.85 -16.07
N SER A 27 -13.11 -8.91 -15.79
CA SER A 27 -14.48 -9.06 -16.29
C SER A 27 -15.41 -7.96 -15.76
N LEU A 28 -15.26 -7.59 -14.48
CA LEU A 28 -16.00 -6.46 -13.88
C LEU A 28 -15.59 -5.13 -14.53
N LEU A 29 -14.29 -4.86 -14.69
CA LEU A 29 -13.82 -3.64 -15.33
C LEU A 29 -14.34 -3.51 -16.76
N GLN A 30 -14.29 -4.60 -17.53
CA GLN A 30 -14.82 -4.64 -18.89
C GLN A 30 -16.33 -4.39 -18.92
N LYS A 31 -17.09 -5.03 -18.02
CA LYS A 31 -18.55 -4.86 -17.91
C LYS A 31 -18.95 -3.39 -17.70
N TYR A 32 -18.18 -2.64 -16.91
CA TYR A 32 -18.45 -1.23 -16.63
C TYR A 32 -17.64 -0.28 -17.53
N ASN A 33 -17.01 -0.78 -18.61
CA ASN A 33 -16.21 -0.01 -19.56
C ASN A 33 -15.09 0.82 -18.90
N MET A 34 -14.56 0.33 -17.78
CA MET A 34 -13.41 0.91 -17.11
C MET A 34 -12.12 0.49 -17.80
N LYS A 35 -11.18 1.43 -17.94
CA LYS A 35 -9.89 1.19 -18.60
C LYS A 35 -8.76 1.31 -17.58
N LEU A 36 -7.87 0.33 -17.61
CA LEU A 36 -6.62 0.38 -16.86
C LEU A 36 -5.54 1.08 -17.69
N ASN A 37 -4.62 1.76 -17.01
CA ASN A 37 -3.40 2.28 -17.62
C ASN A 37 -2.27 1.25 -17.46
N PRO A 38 -1.87 0.52 -18.53
CA PRO A 38 -0.91 -0.56 -18.41
C PRO A 38 0.45 -0.13 -17.84
N SER A 39 0.88 1.12 -18.07
CA SER A 39 2.16 1.62 -17.55
C SER A 39 2.16 1.85 -16.04
N LYS A 40 0.98 1.95 -15.43
CA LYS A 40 0.80 2.08 -13.97
C LYS A 40 0.44 0.75 -13.29
N CYS A 41 0.03 -0.25 -14.06
CA CYS A 41 -0.33 -1.55 -13.50
C CYS A 41 0.91 -2.41 -13.23
N THR A 42 0.94 -3.03 -12.04
CA THR A 42 1.95 -4.03 -11.67
C THR A 42 1.23 -5.34 -11.37
N PHE A 43 1.71 -6.44 -11.96
CA PHE A 43 1.08 -7.76 -11.83
C PHE A 43 2.07 -8.82 -11.35
N ARG A 44 1.55 -9.86 -10.69
CA ARG A 44 2.31 -11.05 -10.26
C ARG A 44 3.56 -10.71 -9.44
N VAL A 45 3.40 -9.80 -8.48
CA VAL A 45 4.46 -9.44 -7.52
C VAL A 45 4.16 -10.01 -6.14
N LEU A 46 5.19 -10.38 -5.39
CA LEU A 46 5.07 -10.82 -3.98
C LEU A 46 4.81 -9.65 -3.03
N SER A 47 5.18 -8.45 -3.45
CA SER A 47 4.95 -7.19 -2.74
C SER A 47 4.78 -6.05 -3.74
N GLY A 48 3.93 -5.07 -3.43
CA GLY A 48 3.66 -3.94 -4.30
C GLY A 48 3.28 -2.69 -3.52
N ARG A 49 3.33 -1.52 -4.17
CA ARG A 49 2.83 -0.27 -3.57
C ARG A 49 1.35 -0.12 -3.83
N PHE A 50 0.59 0.27 -2.81
CA PHE A 50 -0.82 0.61 -2.91
C PHE A 50 -1.12 1.79 -1.99
N LEU A 51 -1.67 2.89 -2.53
CA LEU A 51 -1.96 4.12 -1.79
C LEU A 51 -0.77 4.68 -0.97
N GLY A 52 0.45 4.53 -1.48
CA GLY A 52 1.67 4.96 -0.79
C GLY A 52 2.21 3.97 0.26
N TYR A 53 1.48 2.89 0.55
CA TYR A 53 1.89 1.83 1.46
C TYR A 53 2.56 0.66 0.72
N LEU A 54 3.52 0.00 1.35
CA LEU A 54 4.07 -1.26 0.85
C LEU A 54 3.16 -2.40 1.33
N VAL A 55 2.59 -3.15 0.41
CA VAL A 55 1.79 -4.33 0.70
C VAL A 55 2.63 -5.57 0.41
N THR A 56 2.74 -6.46 1.39
CA THR A 56 3.47 -7.73 1.31
C THR A 56 2.56 -8.89 1.71
N GLN A 57 3.08 -10.12 1.64
CA GLN A 57 2.38 -11.30 2.15
C GLN A 57 2.04 -11.21 3.65
N ARG A 58 2.78 -10.40 4.42
CA ARG A 58 2.57 -10.22 5.86
C ARG A 58 1.57 -9.12 6.20
N GLY A 59 1.10 -8.37 5.19
CA GLY A 59 0.20 -7.23 5.35
C GLY A 59 0.81 -5.92 4.86
N ILE A 60 0.44 -4.82 5.52
CA ILE A 60 1.00 -3.50 5.22
C ILE A 60 2.34 -3.36 5.97
N GLU A 61 3.41 -3.09 5.23
CA GLU A 61 4.74 -2.85 5.77
C GLU A 61 5.14 -1.38 5.65
N VAL A 62 5.88 -0.92 6.66
CA VAL A 62 6.46 0.42 6.71
C VAL A 62 7.61 0.49 5.71
N HIS A 63 7.68 1.55 4.91
CA HIS A 63 8.76 1.71 3.93
C HIS A 63 10.12 1.82 4.66
N PRO A 64 11.19 1.16 4.18
CA PRO A 64 12.50 1.18 4.84
C PRO A 64 13.04 2.60 5.12
N ASN A 65 12.72 3.57 4.28
CA ASN A 65 13.09 4.97 4.50
C ASN A 65 12.40 5.59 5.73
N GLN A 66 11.14 5.24 6.01
CA GLN A 66 10.44 5.71 7.22
C GLN A 66 11.06 5.08 8.46
N ILE A 67 11.42 3.78 8.40
CA ILE A 67 12.17 3.10 9.47
C ILE A 67 13.51 3.80 9.72
N LYS A 68 14.28 4.06 8.65
CA LYS A 68 15.56 4.78 8.75
C LYS A 68 15.41 6.20 9.32
N ALA A 69 14.35 6.91 8.93
CA ALA A 69 14.10 8.25 9.45
C ALA A 69 13.88 8.24 10.97
N ILE A 70 13.12 7.27 11.49
CA ILE A 70 12.92 7.09 12.93
C ILE A 70 14.21 6.67 13.63
N LEU A 71 14.95 5.70 13.08
CA LEU A 71 16.21 5.22 13.66
C LEU A 71 17.30 6.30 13.72
N ASN A 72 17.33 7.19 12.73
CA ASN A 72 18.32 8.28 12.66
C ASN A 72 17.81 9.59 13.29
N MET A 73 16.60 9.59 13.84
CA MET A 73 16.03 10.77 14.47
C MET A 73 16.84 11.13 15.71
N LYS A 74 17.26 12.40 15.83
CA LYS A 74 17.87 12.91 17.06
C LYS A 74 16.82 12.99 18.16
N SER A 75 17.23 12.73 19.39
CA SER A 75 16.34 12.92 20.55
C SER A 75 15.84 14.37 20.58
N PRO A 76 14.52 14.60 20.66
CA PRO A 76 13.98 15.95 20.73
C PRO A 76 14.47 16.64 22.00
N ALA A 77 14.94 17.87 21.86
CA ALA A 77 15.53 18.66 22.95
C ALA A 77 14.55 19.72 23.49
N THR A 78 13.47 20.00 22.75
CA THR A 78 12.49 21.03 23.12
C THR A 78 11.08 20.47 23.28
N THR A 79 10.26 21.13 24.09
CA THR A 79 8.84 20.79 24.27
C THR A 79 8.07 20.84 22.96
N LYS A 80 8.43 21.75 22.04
CA LYS A 80 7.82 21.85 20.71
C LYS A 80 8.16 20.65 19.82
N GLU A 81 9.40 20.18 19.85
CA GLU A 81 9.80 18.97 19.13
C GLU A 81 9.13 17.72 19.69
N ILE A 82 8.98 17.63 21.02
CA ILE A 82 8.23 16.55 21.68
C ILE A 82 6.76 16.57 21.21
N GLN A 83 6.09 17.72 21.27
CA GLN A 83 4.69 17.84 20.81
C GLN A 83 4.53 17.50 19.32
N SER A 84 5.45 17.97 18.47
CA SER A 84 5.46 17.65 17.04
C SER A 84 5.63 16.15 16.80
N LEU A 85 6.52 15.50 17.54
CA LEU A 85 6.73 14.07 17.47
C LEU A 85 5.49 13.30 17.94
N THR A 86 4.90 13.68 19.08
CA THR A 86 3.68 13.07 19.60
C THR A 86 2.52 13.19 18.61
N GLY A 87 2.35 14.35 17.97
CA GLY A 87 1.34 14.54 16.93
C GLY A 87 1.57 13.64 15.70
N SER A 88 2.83 13.50 15.27
CA SER A 88 3.20 12.62 14.16
C SER A 88 2.99 11.14 14.48
N VAL A 89 3.26 10.73 15.72
CA VAL A 89 3.04 9.35 16.18
C VAL A 89 1.55 9.04 16.31
N ALA A 90 0.74 10.00 16.76
CA ALA A 90 -0.71 9.81 16.88
C ALA A 90 -1.38 9.53 15.52
N THR A 91 -0.85 10.04 14.41
CA THR A 91 -1.35 9.75 13.05
C THR A 91 -0.97 8.37 12.50
N LEU A 92 -0.14 7.60 13.23
CA LEU A 92 0.26 6.24 12.85
C LEU A 92 -0.64 5.15 13.48
N ASN A 93 -1.61 5.52 14.32
CA ASN A 93 -2.60 4.62 14.93
C ASN A 93 -3.88 4.50 14.10
#